data_AF-A0A151MCM6-F1
#
_entry.id   AF-A0A151MCM6-F1
#
_cell.length_a   1.000
_cell.length_b   1.000
_cell.length_c   1.000
_cell.angle_alpha   90.00
_cell.angle_beta   90.00
_cell.angle_gamma   90.00
#
_symmetry.space_group_name_H-M   'P 1'
#
loop_
_entity.id
_entity.type
_entity.pdbx_description
1 polymer ?
#
loop_
_entity_poly.entity_id
_entity_poly.type
_entity_poly.pdbx_seq_one_letter_code
_entity_poly.pdbx_strand_id
1 'polypeptide(L)'
;MHSTFPVMVSERRNGNLLVHLGAKLQAYPEELIRQRRGHDGHTEYLIRWSILSLEEGMGSSTNASSTESKAENILMWMSAEEVYANCPTLLGKRKPEGQRVKEEKAPSTFPSDVTLDEASLLEMKEDVRSLVQRAGRQMARAMGPASSILNTIHVLSAYASIGSLTGVFKETGALDLLMKMLCNEEKQIRRSAGKMLRALASHDAGKTPW
;
A
#
# COMPACT_ATOMS: atom_id res chain seq x y z
N MET A 1 37.10 3.30 23.95
CA MET A 1 36.31 4.41 23.40
C MET A 1 34.84 4.05 23.58
N HIS A 2 34.18 4.60 24.58
CA HIS A 2 32.76 4.35 24.81
C HIS A 2 31.96 5.09 23.74
N SER A 3 31.24 4.34 22.90
CA SER A 3 30.29 4.91 21.96
C SER A 3 29.09 5.41 22.76
N THR A 4 29.07 6.71 23.08
CA THR A 4 27.87 7.36 23.62
C THR A 4 26.87 7.42 22.48
N PHE A 5 25.95 6.46 22.44
CA PHE A 5 24.74 6.61 21.63
C PHE A 5 24.04 7.89 22.12
N PRO A 6 23.72 8.85 21.24
CA PRO A 6 22.93 10.00 21.65
C PRO A 6 21.61 9.44 22.18
N VAL A 7 21.41 9.55 23.48
CA VAL A 7 20.11 9.31 24.11
C VAL A 7 19.17 10.29 23.43
N MET A 8 18.25 9.78 22.60
CA MET A 8 17.17 10.59 22.06
C MET A 8 16.32 11.02 23.24
N VAL A 9 16.58 12.22 23.76
CA VAL A 9 15.81 12.82 24.85
C VAL A 9 14.44 13.14 24.28
N SER A 10 13.48 12.26 24.56
CA SER A 10 12.08 12.49 24.28
C SER A 10 11.52 13.43 25.34
N GLU A 11 11.21 14.66 24.95
CA GLU A 11 10.48 15.60 25.81
C GLU A 11 8.98 15.49 25.50
N ARG A 12 8.10 15.80 26.46
CA ARG A 12 6.64 15.75 26.23
C ARG A 12 6.07 17.16 26.25
N ARG A 13 5.55 17.61 25.12
CA ARG A 13 4.84 18.90 25.00
C ARG A 13 3.36 18.64 24.76
N ASN A 14 2.51 19.12 25.68
CA ASN A 14 1.05 18.96 25.60
C ASN A 14 0.57 17.49 25.49
N GLY A 15 1.32 16.55 26.09
CA GLY A 15 1.04 15.11 26.04
C GLY A 15 1.55 14.37 24.79
N ASN A 16 2.09 15.09 23.80
CA ASN A 16 2.70 14.51 22.61
C ASN A 16 4.24 14.46 22.74
N LEU A 17 4.85 13.48 22.07
CA LEU A 17 6.29 13.24 22.01
C LEU A 17 6.97 14.34 21.16
N LEU A 18 8.00 14.94 21.71
CA LEU A 18 8.93 15.82 21.02
C LEU A 18 10.24 15.07 20.82
N VAL A 19 10.66 14.91 19.57
CA VAL A 19 11.87 14.18 19.20
C VAL A 19 12.94 15.17 18.75
N HIS A 20 14.13 15.08 19.34
CA HIS A 20 15.29 15.86 18.91
C HIS A 20 15.98 15.15 17.74
N LEU A 21 15.96 15.76 16.55
CA LEU A 21 16.59 15.22 15.34
C LEU A 21 18.06 15.67 15.17
N GLY A 22 18.54 16.58 16.03
CA GLY A 22 19.90 17.09 16.04
C GLY A 22 20.08 18.23 17.03
N ALA A 23 21.24 18.90 17.03
CA ALA A 23 21.58 19.95 18.01
C ALA A 23 20.61 21.16 18.02
N LYS A 24 19.85 21.37 16.94
CA LYS A 24 18.94 22.51 16.78
C LYS A 24 17.61 22.16 16.08
N LEU A 25 17.31 20.88 15.86
CA LEU A 25 16.10 20.44 15.14
C LEU A 25 15.22 19.59 16.04
N GLN A 26 13.96 19.97 16.15
CA GLN A 26 12.93 19.25 16.90
C GLN A 26 11.80 18.84 15.97
N ALA A 27 11.30 17.61 16.13
CA ALA A 27 10.13 17.13 15.42
C ALA A 27 9.00 16.84 16.42
N TYR A 28 7.80 17.32 16.10
CA TYR A 28 6.60 17.02 16.87
C TYR A 28 5.48 16.52 15.96
N PRO A 29 4.61 15.63 16.45
CA PRO A 29 3.50 15.11 15.69
C PRO A 29 2.42 16.19 15.63
N GLU A 30 2.12 16.63 14.42
CA GLU A 30 1.24 17.75 14.13
C GLU A 30 -0.18 17.27 13.82
N GLU A 31 -0.32 16.29 12.92
CA GLU A 31 -1.63 15.83 12.46
C GLU A 31 -1.63 14.34 12.10
N LEU A 32 -2.73 13.66 12.42
CA LEU A 32 -3.05 12.36 11.87
C LEU A 32 -3.71 12.52 10.48
N ILE A 33 -3.02 12.12 9.41
CA ILE A 33 -3.51 12.27 8.04
C ILE A 33 -4.51 11.17 7.67
N ARG A 34 -4.16 9.90 7.91
CA ARG A 34 -4.99 8.75 7.49
C ARG A 34 -4.67 7.49 8.27
N GLN A 35 -5.58 6.52 8.17
CA GLN A 35 -5.48 5.20 8.77
C GLN A 35 -5.51 4.11 7.69
N ARG A 36 -4.78 3.01 7.86
CA ARG A 36 -4.85 1.81 7.02
C ARG A 36 -4.79 0.54 7.87
N ARG A 37 -5.18 -0.60 7.28
CA ARG A 37 -4.76 -1.91 7.82
C ARG A 37 -3.44 -2.31 7.18
N GLY A 38 -2.47 -2.64 8.01
CA GLY A 38 -1.21 -3.25 7.62
C GLY A 38 -1.41 -4.63 7.02
N HIS A 39 -0.33 -5.19 6.46
CA HIS A 39 -0.30 -6.52 5.87
C HIS A 39 -0.48 -7.65 6.91
N ASP A 40 -0.25 -7.31 8.18
CA ASP A 40 -0.45 -8.10 9.39
C ASP A 40 -1.87 -8.00 9.96
N GLY A 41 -2.72 -7.14 9.37
CA GLY A 41 -4.08 -6.88 9.83
C GLY A 41 -4.17 -5.85 10.97
N HIS A 42 -3.05 -5.35 11.47
CA HIS A 42 -3.02 -4.31 12.51
C HIS A 42 -3.32 -2.93 11.93
N THR A 43 -3.81 -2.03 12.77
CA THR A 43 -4.14 -0.66 12.34
C THR A 43 -2.88 0.21 12.40
N GLU A 44 -2.57 0.84 11.27
CA GLU A 44 -1.48 1.81 11.15
C GLU A 44 -2.03 3.20 10.83
N TYR A 45 -1.33 4.21 11.34
CA TYR A 45 -1.70 5.61 11.28
C TYR A 45 -0.57 6.41 10.62
N LEU A 46 -0.90 7.22 9.63
CA LEU A 46 0.05 8.13 8.99
C LEU A 46 0.03 9.46 9.74
N ILE A 47 1.11 9.75 10.45
CA ILE A 47 1.28 10.99 11.21
C ILE A 47 2.17 11.94 10.42
N ARG A 48 1.76 13.20 10.31
CA ARG A 48 2.61 14.31 9.88
C ARG A 48 3.37 14.83 11.08
N TRP A 49 4.69 14.87 10.96
CA TRP A 49 5.60 15.44 11.91
C TRP A 49 6.16 16.74 11.34
N SER A 50 6.01 17.82 12.08
CA SER A 50 6.57 19.12 11.72
C SER A 50 7.96 19.26 12.34
N ILE A 51 8.94 19.67 11.54
CA ILE A 51 10.32 19.93 11.99
C ILE A 51 10.47 21.44 12.24
N LEU A 52 10.87 21.78 13.45
CA LEU A 52 11.22 23.14 13.86
C LEU A 52 12.73 23.27 14.04
N SER A 53 13.27 24.39 13.54
CA SER A 53 14.61 24.85 13.89
C SER A 53 14.54 25.72 15.13
N LEU A 54 15.36 25.42 16.13
CA LEU A 54 15.42 26.15 17.40
C LEU A 54 16.03 27.57 17.25
N GLU A 55 16.52 27.95 16.07
CA GLU A 55 17.25 29.22 15.86
C GLU A 55 16.37 30.48 15.69
N GLU A 56 15.05 30.37 15.52
CA GLU A 56 14.14 31.52 15.32
C GLU A 56 13.66 32.19 16.63
N GLY A 57 14.45 32.08 17.69
CA GLY A 57 14.04 32.41 19.07
C GLY A 57 14.71 33.62 19.71
N MET A 58 15.37 34.51 18.96
CA MET A 58 15.96 35.71 19.58
C MET A 58 15.98 36.91 18.62
N GLY A 59 15.01 37.82 18.78
CA GLY A 59 15.23 39.23 18.46
C GLY A 59 14.19 39.91 17.56
N SER A 60 13.26 40.60 18.23
CA SER A 60 12.79 41.95 17.88
C SER A 60 11.85 42.17 16.70
N SER A 61 10.93 43.09 16.97
CA SER A 61 9.82 43.60 16.18
C SER A 61 10.16 44.16 14.79
N THR A 62 9.09 44.28 14.00
CA THR A 62 8.80 45.17 12.85
C THR A 62 8.81 44.56 11.44
N ASN A 63 7.59 44.55 10.88
CA ASN A 63 7.20 44.75 9.49
C ASN A 63 7.52 43.69 8.44
N ALA A 64 6.43 43.02 8.03
CA ALA A 64 6.07 42.68 6.65
C ALA A 64 7.16 42.07 5.74
N SER A 65 7.24 40.75 5.72
CA SER A 65 7.00 40.00 4.48
C SER A 65 6.61 38.57 4.84
N SER A 66 5.46 38.13 4.32
CA SER A 66 5.06 36.74 4.27
C SER A 66 6.02 36.00 3.34
N THR A 67 7.15 35.57 3.88
CA THR A 67 7.94 34.51 3.28
C THR A 67 7.46 33.23 3.93
N GLU A 68 6.84 32.36 3.15
CA GLU A 68 6.49 31.00 3.55
C GLU A 68 7.78 30.31 4.03
N SER A 69 8.07 30.36 5.33
CA SER A 69 9.04 29.46 5.93
C SER A 69 8.49 28.07 5.73
N LYS A 70 9.03 27.37 4.72
CA LYS A 70 8.61 26.03 4.32
C LYS A 70 8.87 25.09 5.49
N ALA A 71 7.89 24.96 6.39
CA ALA A 71 7.94 24.01 7.49
C ALA A 71 8.25 22.64 6.89
N GLU A 72 9.40 22.07 7.25
CA GLU A 72 9.79 20.76 6.75
C GLU A 72 8.95 19.71 7.47
N ASN A 73 8.22 18.89 6.71
CA ASN A 73 7.32 17.90 7.28
C ASN A 73 7.79 16.50 6.90
N ILE A 74 7.77 15.59 7.87
CA ILE A 74 8.01 14.16 7.67
C ILE A 74 6.69 13.42 7.86
N LEU A 75 6.38 12.54 6.92
CA LEU A 75 5.24 11.63 7.04
C LEU A 75 5.74 10.27 7.53
N MET A 76 5.18 9.77 8.62
CA MET A 76 5.59 8.50 9.22
C MET A 76 4.38 7.64 9.55
N TRP A 77 4.41 6.38 9.10
CA TRP A 77 3.45 5.37 9.52
C TRP A 77 3.85 4.83 10.89
N MET A 78 2.88 4.75 11.78
CA MET A 78 3.04 4.27 13.15
C MET A 78 1.92 3.29 13.48
N SER A 79 2.24 2.28 14.28
CA SER A 79 1.25 1.36 14.84
C SER A 79 0.29 2.07 15.80
N ALA A 80 -0.85 1.45 16.10
CA ALA A 80 -1.80 1.99 17.07
C ALA A 80 -1.14 2.22 18.44
N GLU A 81 -0.35 1.25 18.89
CA GLU A 81 0.37 1.26 20.16
C GLU A 81 1.36 2.43 20.22
N GLU A 82 2.10 2.67 19.14
CA GLU A 82 3.03 3.80 19.05
C GLU A 82 2.32 5.15 19.01
N VAL A 83 1.16 5.27 18.35
CA VAL A 83 0.39 6.52 18.37
C VAL A 83 -0.19 6.79 19.75
N TYR A 84 -0.70 5.78 20.46
CA TYR A 84 -1.14 5.94 21.84
C TYR A 84 -0.01 6.37 22.78
N ALA A 85 1.20 5.85 22.57
CA ALA A 85 2.36 6.19 23.39
C ALA A 85 2.93 7.59 23.07
N ASN A 86 2.92 7.98 21.79
CA ASN A 86 3.66 9.15 21.32
C ASN A 86 2.78 10.36 21.02
N CYS A 87 1.52 10.20 20.63
CA CYS A 87 0.64 11.31 20.29
C CYS A 87 -0.85 11.02 20.58
N PRO A 88 -1.21 10.72 21.83
CA PRO A 88 -2.58 10.34 22.19
C PRO A 88 -3.60 11.45 21.91
N THR A 89 -3.17 12.72 21.88
CA THR A 89 -4.07 13.85 21.63
C THR A 89 -4.57 13.92 20.19
N LEU A 90 -3.84 13.32 19.23
CA LEU A 90 -4.23 13.28 17.82
C LEU A 90 -5.37 12.28 17.55
N LEU A 91 -5.53 11.28 18.42
CA LEU A 91 -6.61 10.30 18.33
C LEU A 91 -7.96 10.84 18.85
N GLY A 92 -7.94 11.84 19.73
CA GLY A 92 -9.14 12.39 20.38
C GLY A 92 -9.86 13.51 19.62
N LYS A 93 -9.31 14.00 18.50
CA LYS A 93 -9.84 15.17 17.77
C LYS A 93 -10.85 14.84 16.66
N ARG A 94 -11.26 13.58 16.50
CA ARG A 94 -12.46 13.26 15.70
C ARG A 94 -13.68 13.14 16.61
N LYS A 95 -14.66 14.02 16.37
CA LYS A 95 -16.07 13.74 16.63
C LYS A 95 -16.38 12.34 16.08
N PRO A 96 -17.00 11.45 16.87
CA PRO A 96 -17.67 10.30 16.30
C PRO A 96 -18.95 10.83 15.64
N GLU A 97 -18.84 11.37 14.42
CA GLU A 97 -19.98 11.35 13.53
C GLU A 97 -20.18 9.89 13.14
N GLY A 98 -21.06 9.27 13.91
CA GLY A 98 -21.48 7.91 13.71
C GLY A 98 -22.11 7.78 12.33
N GLN A 99 -21.55 6.89 11.54
CA GLN A 99 -22.39 5.93 10.86
C GLN A 99 -21.70 4.58 10.90
N ARG A 100 -22.20 3.74 11.81
CA ARG A 100 -22.29 2.31 11.56
C ARG A 100 -22.82 2.14 10.14
N VAL A 101 -21.97 1.73 9.20
CA VAL A 101 -22.46 0.91 8.09
C VAL A 101 -22.19 -0.52 8.51
N LYS A 102 -23.13 -0.99 9.33
CA LYS A 102 -23.56 -2.39 9.27
C LYS A 102 -23.83 -2.66 7.80
N GLU A 103 -23.21 -3.72 7.31
CA GLU A 103 -23.61 -4.50 6.15
C GLU A 103 -25.10 -4.35 5.82
N GLU A 104 -25.41 -3.47 4.87
CA GLU A 104 -26.63 -3.52 4.10
C GLU A 104 -26.32 -3.03 2.70
N LYS A 105 -26.49 -3.97 1.77
CA LYS A 105 -26.72 -3.78 0.34
C LYS A 105 -27.59 -2.54 0.09
N ALA A 106 -26.97 -1.43 -0.31
CA ALA A 106 -27.66 -0.28 -0.89
C ALA A 106 -27.06 0.02 -2.28
N PRO A 107 -27.88 0.44 -3.26
CA PRO A 107 -27.51 0.43 -4.67
C PRO A 107 -26.36 1.41 -4.93
N SER A 108 -25.37 0.94 -5.66
CA SER A 108 -24.35 1.78 -6.28
C SER A 108 -25.02 2.86 -7.14
N THR A 109 -24.96 4.12 -6.69
CA THR A 109 -25.15 5.32 -7.53
C THR A 109 -23.79 5.89 -7.95
N PHE A 110 -22.80 5.02 -8.20
CA PHE A 110 -21.89 5.28 -9.30
C PHE A 110 -22.66 4.89 -10.56
N PRO A 111 -22.62 5.65 -11.66
CA PRO A 111 -23.10 5.13 -12.93
C PRO A 111 -22.28 3.86 -13.20
N SER A 112 -22.91 2.71 -12.95
CA SER A 112 -22.43 1.37 -13.19
C SER A 112 -22.54 1.07 -14.69
N ASP A 113 -22.05 2.02 -15.47
CA ASP A 113 -21.98 1.97 -16.92
C ASP A 113 -20.81 2.83 -17.39
N VAL A 114 -19.64 2.59 -16.81
CA VAL A 114 -18.48 2.55 -17.69
C VAL A 114 -18.63 1.21 -18.40
N THR A 115 -19.38 1.19 -19.49
CA THR A 115 -19.36 0.06 -20.41
C THR A 115 -17.89 -0.17 -20.69
N LEU A 116 -17.34 -1.28 -20.18
CA LEU A 116 -16.03 -1.71 -20.61
C LEU A 116 -16.18 -1.92 -22.10
N ASP A 117 -15.64 -1.00 -22.90
CA ASP A 117 -15.81 -1.07 -24.33
C ASP A 117 -15.20 -2.38 -24.81
N GLU A 118 -15.92 -3.03 -25.71
CA GLU A 118 -15.57 -4.36 -26.17
C GLU A 118 -14.16 -4.39 -26.77
N ALA A 119 -13.68 -3.26 -27.30
CA ALA A 119 -12.32 -3.07 -27.80
C ALA A 119 -11.26 -3.11 -26.68
N SER A 120 -11.41 -2.35 -25.58
CA SER A 120 -10.49 -2.41 -24.44
C SER A 120 -10.49 -3.79 -23.77
N LEU A 121 -11.63 -4.47 -23.71
CA LEU A 121 -11.66 -5.84 -23.20
C LEU A 121 -10.85 -6.77 -24.11
N LEU A 122 -10.94 -6.60 -25.42
CA LEU A 122 -10.20 -7.40 -26.39
C LEU A 122 -8.69 -7.13 -26.33
N GLU A 123 -8.29 -5.87 -26.13
CA GLU A 123 -6.90 -5.49 -25.87
C GLU A 123 -6.36 -6.15 -24.60
N MET A 124 -7.11 -6.08 -23.49
CA MET A 124 -6.71 -6.76 -22.25
C MET A 124 -6.60 -8.28 -22.42
N LYS A 125 -7.49 -8.89 -23.20
CA LYS A 125 -7.40 -10.32 -23.52
C LYS A 125 -6.09 -10.62 -24.27
N GLU A 126 -5.75 -9.80 -25.26
CA GLU A 126 -4.52 -9.99 -26.04
C GLU A 126 -3.26 -9.77 -25.20
N ASP A 127 -3.27 -8.77 -24.31
CA ASP A 127 -2.18 -8.56 -23.37
C ASP A 127 -1.99 -9.77 -22.44
N VAL A 128 -3.08 -10.35 -21.92
CA VAL A 128 -3.02 -11.62 -21.16
C VAL A 128 -2.36 -12.73 -21.99
N ARG A 129 -2.72 -12.89 -23.27
CA ARG A 129 -2.07 -13.91 -24.14
C ARG A 129 -0.56 -13.66 -24.26
N SER A 130 -0.18 -12.43 -24.55
CA SER A 130 1.23 -12.02 -24.66
C SER A 130 2.01 -12.27 -23.37
N LEU A 131 1.45 -11.88 -22.23
CA LEU A 131 2.05 -12.02 -20.91
C LEU A 131 2.19 -13.49 -20.50
N VAL A 132 1.18 -14.34 -20.75
CA VAL A 132 1.26 -15.78 -20.48
C VAL A 132 2.33 -16.43 -21.34
N GLN A 133 2.38 -16.09 -22.64
CA GLN A 133 3.41 -16.59 -23.54
C GLN A 133 4.81 -16.13 -23.09
N ARG A 134 4.94 -14.88 -22.64
CA ARG A 134 6.19 -14.33 -22.10
C ARG A 134 6.63 -15.06 -20.83
N ALA A 135 5.72 -15.28 -19.89
CA ALA A 135 5.99 -16.02 -18.67
C ALA A 135 6.40 -17.49 -18.97
N GLY A 136 5.78 -18.12 -19.98
CA GLY A 136 6.18 -19.42 -20.48
C GLY A 136 7.61 -19.44 -21.02
N ARG A 137 8.01 -18.44 -21.82
CA ARG A 137 9.39 -18.30 -22.31
C ARG A 137 10.38 -18.06 -21.16
N GLN A 138 9.99 -17.29 -20.15
CA GLN A 138 10.82 -17.03 -18.97
C GLN A 138 10.99 -18.30 -18.11
N MET A 139 9.96 -19.15 -18.00
CA MET A 139 10.04 -20.44 -17.31
C MET A 139 10.89 -21.48 -18.05
N ALA A 140 10.81 -21.52 -19.38
CA ALA A 140 11.59 -22.45 -20.19
C ALA A 140 13.08 -22.10 -20.23
N ARG A 141 13.41 -20.81 -20.11
CA ARG A 141 14.79 -20.35 -19.92
C ARG A 141 15.18 -20.51 -18.44
N ALA A 142 15.67 -21.69 -18.08
CA ALA A 142 16.23 -22.01 -16.75
C ALA A 142 17.45 -21.16 -16.32
N MET A 143 17.79 -20.07 -17.05
CA MET A 143 18.98 -19.25 -16.84
C MET A 143 18.69 -17.73 -16.80
N GLY A 144 17.42 -17.33 -16.68
CA GLY A 144 17.02 -15.93 -16.51
C GLY A 144 16.91 -15.50 -15.04
N PRO A 145 17.00 -14.20 -14.72
CA PRO A 145 16.76 -13.72 -13.36
C PRO A 145 15.34 -14.07 -12.89
N ALA A 146 15.21 -14.69 -11.73
CA ALA A 146 13.95 -14.99 -11.05
C ALA A 146 12.99 -13.79 -10.96
N SER A 147 13.53 -12.57 -10.86
CA SER A 147 12.77 -11.32 -10.83
C SER A 147 11.96 -11.07 -12.10
N SER A 148 12.46 -11.51 -13.27
CA SER A 148 11.83 -11.24 -14.56
C SER A 148 10.50 -11.98 -14.73
N ILE A 149 10.41 -13.21 -14.23
CA ILE A 149 9.17 -13.99 -14.22
C ILE A 149 8.22 -13.49 -13.13
N LEU A 150 8.73 -13.19 -11.92
CA LEU A 150 7.89 -12.68 -10.84
C LEU A 150 7.16 -11.40 -11.23
N ASN A 151 7.83 -10.48 -11.93
CA ASN A 151 7.20 -9.25 -12.42
C ASN A 151 6.03 -9.56 -13.37
N THR A 152 6.25 -10.43 -14.36
CA THR A 152 5.18 -10.84 -15.29
C THR A 152 4.01 -11.48 -14.55
N ILE A 153 4.28 -12.30 -13.53
CA ILE A 153 3.25 -12.99 -12.75
C ILE A 153 2.46 -12.05 -11.85
N HIS A 154 3.09 -11.01 -11.30
CA HIS A 154 2.38 -9.99 -10.55
C HIS A 154 1.38 -9.23 -11.43
N VAL A 155 1.78 -8.86 -12.65
CA VAL A 155 0.88 -8.22 -13.62
C VAL A 155 -0.26 -9.17 -14.00
N LEU A 156 0.05 -10.43 -14.32
CA LEU A 156 -0.96 -11.45 -14.61
C LEU A 156 -1.91 -11.69 -13.43
N SER A 157 -1.44 -11.57 -12.19
CA SER A 157 -2.30 -11.70 -10.99
C SER A 157 -3.31 -10.55 -10.88
N ALA A 158 -2.95 -9.34 -11.32
CA ALA A 158 -3.88 -8.22 -11.39
C ALA A 158 -4.99 -8.50 -12.40
N TYR A 159 -4.64 -8.95 -13.61
CA TYR A 159 -5.61 -9.37 -14.63
C TYR A 159 -6.46 -10.58 -14.19
N ALA A 160 -5.89 -11.52 -13.44
CA ALA A 160 -6.61 -12.67 -12.90
C ALA A 160 -7.71 -12.29 -11.88
N SER A 161 -7.64 -11.07 -11.33
CA SER A 161 -8.68 -10.51 -10.45
C SER A 161 -9.87 -9.93 -11.24
N ILE A 162 -9.82 -9.98 -12.57
CA ILE A 162 -10.90 -9.53 -13.47
C ILE A 162 -11.62 -10.78 -14.00
N GLY A 163 -12.83 -11.05 -13.50
CA GLY A 163 -13.60 -12.26 -13.85
C GLY A 163 -14.01 -12.39 -15.33
N SER A 164 -13.98 -11.30 -16.11
CA SER A 164 -14.21 -11.33 -17.57
C SER A 164 -13.03 -11.90 -18.35
N LEU A 165 -11.83 -11.96 -17.75
CA LEU A 165 -10.61 -12.46 -18.38
C LEU A 165 -10.31 -13.92 -18.04
N THR A 166 -11.00 -14.52 -17.05
CA THR A 166 -10.77 -15.90 -16.59
C THR A 166 -10.82 -16.94 -17.72
N GLY A 167 -11.69 -16.74 -18.72
CA GLY A 167 -11.77 -17.62 -19.89
C GLY A 167 -10.46 -17.62 -20.70
N VAL A 168 -9.85 -16.45 -20.90
CA VAL A 168 -8.60 -16.31 -21.66
C VAL A 168 -7.42 -16.95 -20.94
N PHE A 169 -7.39 -16.91 -19.60
CA PHE A 169 -6.38 -17.65 -18.83
C PHE A 169 -6.48 -19.17 -19.04
N LYS A 170 -7.69 -19.72 -19.22
CA LYS A 170 -7.88 -21.14 -19.54
C LYS A 170 -7.44 -21.45 -20.97
N GLU A 171 -7.81 -20.61 -21.93
CA GLU A 171 -7.46 -20.78 -23.35
C GLU A 171 -5.95 -20.69 -23.64
N THR A 172 -5.24 -19.85 -22.89
CA THR A 172 -3.80 -19.58 -23.10
C THR A 172 -2.87 -20.62 -22.46
N GLY A 173 -3.42 -21.63 -21.77
CA GLY A 173 -2.62 -22.60 -21.01
C GLY A 173 -1.96 -22.00 -19.76
N ALA A 174 -2.50 -20.91 -19.22
CA ALA A 174 -1.94 -20.27 -18.03
C ALA A 174 -1.98 -21.20 -16.81
N LEU A 175 -2.96 -22.11 -16.74
CA LEU A 175 -3.06 -23.11 -15.68
C LEU A 175 -1.88 -24.09 -15.72
N ASP A 176 -1.48 -24.57 -16.90
CA ASP A 176 -0.32 -25.47 -17.04
C ASP A 176 0.98 -24.77 -16.63
N LEU A 177 1.11 -23.49 -16.97
CA LEU A 177 2.22 -22.66 -16.52
C LEU A 177 2.25 -22.53 -15.00
N LEU A 178 1.11 -22.27 -14.37
CA LEU A 178 0.98 -22.17 -12.92
C LEU A 178 1.31 -23.51 -12.24
N MET A 179 0.87 -24.64 -12.79
CA MET A 179 1.23 -25.97 -12.27
C MET A 179 2.74 -26.21 -12.31
N LYS A 180 3.41 -25.82 -13.41
CA LYS A 180 4.89 -25.87 -13.52
C LYS A 180 5.57 -24.96 -12.50
N MET A 181 5.04 -23.75 -12.29
CA MET A 181 5.57 -22.79 -11.31
C MET A 181 5.40 -23.24 -9.86
N LEU A 182 4.32 -23.96 -9.54
CA LEU A 182 4.11 -24.55 -8.22
C LEU A 182 5.15 -25.62 -7.89
N CYS A 183 5.74 -26.26 -8.90
CA CYS A 183 6.84 -27.21 -8.75
C CYS A 183 8.23 -26.56 -8.79
N ASN A 184 8.34 -25.24 -8.91
CA ASN A 184 9.63 -24.55 -8.99
C ASN A 184 10.37 -24.56 -7.63
N GLU A 185 11.70 -24.62 -7.61
CA GLU A 185 12.52 -24.61 -6.40
C GLU A 185 12.41 -23.30 -5.59
N GLU A 186 12.14 -22.18 -6.27
CA GLU A 186 12.05 -20.88 -5.62
C GLU A 186 10.71 -20.68 -4.91
N LYS A 187 10.77 -20.44 -3.59
CA LYS A 187 9.59 -20.26 -2.73
C LYS A 187 8.70 -19.10 -3.19
N GLN A 188 9.28 -18.03 -3.72
CA GLN A 188 8.52 -16.85 -4.16
C GLN A 188 7.70 -17.15 -5.43
N ILE A 189 8.26 -17.89 -6.38
CA ILE A 189 7.56 -18.34 -7.59
C ILE A 189 6.38 -19.25 -7.22
N ARG A 190 6.56 -20.19 -6.28
CA ARG A 190 5.47 -21.04 -5.80
C ARG A 190 4.36 -20.24 -5.13
N ARG A 191 4.73 -19.29 -4.26
CA ARG A 191 3.77 -18.43 -3.53
C ARG A 191 2.98 -17.53 -4.48
N SER A 192 3.64 -16.93 -5.48
CA SER A 192 2.97 -16.07 -6.46
C SER A 192 2.00 -16.88 -7.35
N ALA A 193 2.43 -18.05 -7.84
CA ALA A 193 1.57 -18.95 -8.60
C ALA A 193 0.33 -19.37 -7.80
N GLY A 194 0.51 -19.72 -6.52
CA GLY A 194 -0.60 -20.07 -5.63
C GLY A 194 -1.57 -18.92 -5.33
N LYS A 195 -1.10 -17.66 -5.34
CA LYS A 195 -1.99 -16.49 -5.21
C LYS A 195 -2.83 -16.29 -6.47
N MET A 196 -2.19 -16.35 -7.63
CA MET A 196 -2.86 -16.20 -8.92
C MET A 196 -3.90 -17.30 -9.17
N LEU A 197 -3.57 -18.56 -8.85
CA LEU A 197 -4.51 -19.68 -8.97
C LEU A 197 -5.76 -19.48 -8.11
N ARG A 198 -5.59 -18.96 -6.88
CA ARG A 198 -6.72 -18.63 -5.99
C ARG A 198 -7.60 -17.53 -6.59
N ALA A 199 -7.00 -16.49 -7.17
CA ALA A 199 -7.75 -15.41 -7.81
C ALA A 199 -8.59 -15.94 -8.97
N LEU A 200 -8.00 -16.77 -9.85
CA LEU A 200 -8.74 -17.40 -10.96
C LEU A 200 -9.88 -18.29 -10.46
N ALA A 201 -9.65 -19.10 -9.41
CA ALA A 201 -10.67 -19.97 -8.84
C ALA A 201 -11.84 -19.19 -8.21
N SER A 202 -11.57 -18.08 -7.54
CA SER A 202 -12.61 -17.21 -6.96
C SER A 202 -13.57 -16.66 -8.00
N HIS A 203 -13.10 -16.41 -9.23
CA HIS A 203 -13.96 -15.93 -10.32
C HIS A 203 -14.65 -17.06 -11.10
N ASP A 204 -14.10 -18.28 -11.08
CA ASP A 204 -14.70 -19.44 -11.74
C ASP A 204 -15.91 -19.98 -10.96
N ALA A 205 -15.87 -19.90 -9.63
CA ALA A 205 -16.95 -20.35 -8.74
C ALA A 205 -18.26 -19.54 -8.85
N GLY A 206 -18.26 -18.44 -9.63
CA GLY A 206 -19.41 -17.54 -9.77
C GLY A 206 -20.23 -17.69 -11.05
N LYS A 207 -19.96 -18.69 -11.91
CA LYS A 207 -20.57 -18.78 -13.26
C LYS A 207 -21.36 -20.06 -13.56
N THR A 208 -21.75 -20.85 -12.55
CA THR A 208 -22.73 -21.94 -12.73
C THR A 208 -24.14 -21.44 -12.40
N PRO A 209 -24.98 -21.09 -13.41
CA PRO A 209 -26.41 -21.05 -13.19
C PRO A 209 -26.88 -22.49 -12.95
N TRP A 210 -27.68 -22.68 -11.90
CA TRP A 210 -28.47 -23.89 -11.70
C TRP A 210 -29.60 -23.92 -12.73
#